data_AF-A0A352B0M6-F1
#
_entry.id   AF-A0A352B0M6-F1
#
_cell.length_a   1.000
_cell.length_b   1.000
_cell.length_c   1.000
_cell.angle_alpha   90.00
_cell.angle_beta   90.00
_cell.angle_gamma   90.00
#
_symmetry.space_group_name_H-M   'P 1'
#
loop_
_entity.id
_entity.type
_entity.pdbx_description
1 polymer ?
#
loop_
_entity_poly.entity_id
_entity_poly.type
_entity_poly.pdbx_seq_one_letter_code
_entity_poly.pdbx_strand_id
1 'polypeptide(L)'
;SSVGLERLGRIEVYLKAITQRVIKLQEQPDRDRLHSLEVSRAIEAYEAAGGRIPVPHASPKNLVAARWLLEELRVSLFAQSLGTSEPVSLKRIQKQLS
;
A
#
# COMPACT_ATOMS: atom_id res chain seq x y z
N SER A 1 -10.63 0.99 17.13
CA SER A 1 -9.60 0.18 16.45
C SER A 1 -8.19 0.46 16.98
N SER A 2 -7.58 -0.48 17.70
CA SER A 2 -6.17 -0.43 18.16
C SER A 2 -5.15 -0.34 17.01
N VAL A 3 -5.49 -0.89 15.84
CA VAL A 3 -4.62 -0.93 14.65
C VAL A 3 -4.23 0.47 14.12
N GLY A 4 -5.08 1.48 14.30
CA GLY A 4 -4.78 2.83 13.82
C GLY A 4 -3.62 3.52 14.57
N LEU A 5 -3.51 3.25 15.88
CA LEU A 5 -2.47 3.82 16.74
C LEU A 5 -1.10 3.20 16.44
N GLU A 6 -1.04 1.88 16.25
CA GLU A 6 0.20 1.17 15.88
C GLU A 6 0.78 1.65 14.53
N ARG A 7 -0.08 2.15 13.64
CA ARG A 7 0.32 2.62 12.31
C ARG A 7 0.58 4.12 12.23
N LEU A 8 0.30 4.86 13.30
CA LEU A 8 0.53 6.31 13.37
C LEU A 8 2.00 6.65 13.09
N GLY A 9 2.94 5.87 13.63
CA GLY A 9 4.38 6.06 13.41
C GLY A 9 4.83 5.85 11.95
N ARG A 10 4.01 5.20 11.11
CA ARG A 10 4.32 5.00 9.69
C ARG A 10 3.72 6.04 8.75
N ILE A 11 2.84 6.91 9.24
CA ILE A 11 2.22 7.97 8.42
C ILE A 11 3.31 8.84 7.78
N GLU A 12 4.35 9.19 8.53
CA GLU A 12 5.49 9.96 8.00
C GLU A 12 6.16 9.26 6.81
N VAL A 13 6.36 7.94 6.89
CA VAL A 13 6.98 7.16 5.81
C VAL A 13 6.10 7.17 4.57
N TYR A 14 4.78 6.99 4.72
CA TYR A 14 3.85 7.02 3.59
C TYR A 14 3.82 8.39 2.91
N LEU A 15 3.81 9.48 3.69
CA LEU A 15 3.86 10.84 3.15
C LEU A 15 5.18 11.10 2.42
N LYS A 16 6.32 10.70 3.00
CA LYS A 16 7.63 10.80 2.33
C LYS A 16 7.69 10.00 1.03
N ALA A 17 7.06 8.82 0.99
CA ALA A 17 7.01 8.01 -0.22
C ALA A 17 6.22 8.70 -1.35
N ILE A 18 5.11 9.37 -1.02
CA ILE A 18 4.34 10.19 -1.98
C ILE A 18 5.20 11.34 -2.50
N THR A 19 5.91 12.05 -1.62
CA THR A 19 6.82 13.14 -2.03
C THR A 19 7.91 12.64 -2.97
N GLN A 20 8.57 11.51 -2.64
CA GLN A 20 9.58 10.91 -3.52
C GLN A 20 9.01 10.49 -4.88
N ARG A 21 7.79 9.95 -4.91
CA ARG A 21 7.11 9.61 -6.16
C ARG A 21 6.94 10.83 -7.05
N VAL A 22 6.43 11.93 -6.51
CA VAL A 22 6.20 13.17 -7.26
C VAL A 22 7.50 13.71 -7.84
N ILE A 23 8.58 13.70 -7.07
CA ILE A 23 9.91 14.13 -7.53
C ILE A 23 10.40 13.23 -8.69
N LYS A 24 10.35 11.91 -8.51
CA LYS A 24 10.85 10.94 -9.50
C LYS A 24 9.98 10.81 -10.74
N LEU A 25 8.70 11.19 -10.68
CA LEU A 25 7.77 11.10 -11.79
C LEU A 25 8.26 11.90 -13.02
N GLN A 26 8.92 13.04 -12.79
CA GLN A 26 9.46 13.86 -13.88
C GLN A 26 10.64 13.18 -14.58
N GLU A 27 11.44 12.42 -13.84
CA GLU A 27 12.62 11.73 -14.38
C GLU A 27 12.24 10.41 -15.06
N GLN A 28 11.27 9.68 -14.51
CA GLN A 28 10.98 8.28 -14.87
C GLN A 28 9.47 7.99 -14.99
N PRO A 29 8.74 8.66 -15.89
CA PRO A 29 7.29 8.56 -16.00
C PRO A 29 6.79 7.16 -16.37
N ASP A 30 7.51 6.43 -17.23
CA ASP A 30 7.11 5.07 -17.62
C ASP A 30 7.25 4.07 -16.46
N ARG A 31 8.27 4.23 -15.62
CA ARG A 31 8.43 3.43 -14.41
C ARG A 31 7.29 3.70 -13.43
N ASP A 32 6.93 4.98 -13.24
CA ASP A 32 5.78 5.33 -12.41
C ASP A 32 4.48 4.73 -12.93
N ARG A 33 4.27 4.76 -14.25
CA ARG A 33 3.10 4.14 -14.89
C ARG A 33 3.04 2.63 -14.61
N LEU A 34 4.15 1.91 -14.78
CA LEU A 34 4.22 0.47 -14.49
C LEU A 34 3.91 0.16 -13.02
N HIS A 35 4.52 0.89 -12.08
CA HIS A 35 4.26 0.74 -10.65
C HIS A 35 2.82 1.11 -10.28
N SER A 36 2.25 2.13 -10.93
CA SER A 36 0.84 2.51 -10.75
C SER A 36 -0.11 1.39 -11.16
N LEU A 37 0.18 0.70 -12.28
CA LEU A 37 -0.61 -0.46 -12.70
C LEU A 37 -0.54 -1.60 -11.67
N GLU A 38 0.62 -1.83 -11.06
CA GLU A 38 0.74 -2.85 -10.00
C GLU A 38 -0.05 -2.47 -8.75
N VAL A 39 -0.02 -1.20 -8.34
CA VAL A 39 -0.86 -0.70 -7.24
C VAL A 39 -2.35 -0.82 -7.57
N SER A 40 -2.76 -0.46 -8.78
CA SER A 40 -4.16 -0.59 -9.21
C SER A 40 -4.65 -2.04 -9.12
N ARG A 41 -3.85 -3.01 -9.60
CA ARG A 41 -4.19 -4.44 -9.48
C ARG A 41 -4.33 -4.90 -8.03
N ALA A 42 -3.49 -4.37 -7.13
CA ALA A 42 -3.58 -4.69 -5.71
C ALA A 42 -4.85 -4.10 -5.07
N ILE A 43 -5.23 -2.87 -5.46
CA ILE A 43 -6.47 -2.22 -5.02
C ILE A 43 -7.69 -2.97 -5.56
N GLU A 44 -7.69 -3.35 -6.84
CA GLU A 44 -8.77 -4.14 -7.44
C GLU A 44 -8.96 -5.47 -6.72
N ALA A 45 -7.87 -6.18 -6.40
CA ALA A 45 -7.93 -7.40 -5.60
C ALA A 45 -8.51 -7.14 -4.20
N TYR A 46 -8.11 -6.04 -3.55
CA TYR A 46 -8.63 -5.63 -2.25
C TYR A 46 -10.13 -5.32 -2.28
N GLU A 47 -10.58 -4.57 -3.27
CA GLU A 47 -11.99 -4.21 -3.47
C GLU A 47 -12.85 -5.43 -3.83
N ALA A 48 -12.34 -6.33 -4.68
CA ALA A 48 -13.00 -7.58 -5.05
C ALA A 48 -13.21 -8.51 -3.84
N ALA A 49 -12.31 -8.46 -2.85
CA ALA A 49 -12.45 -9.16 -1.57
C ALA A 49 -13.39 -8.45 -0.56
N GLY A 50 -14.06 -7.36 -0.96
CA GLY A 50 -14.97 -6.58 -0.12
C GLY A 50 -14.28 -5.46 0.67
N GLY A 51 -13.02 -5.16 0.37
CA GLY A 51 -12.26 -4.07 0.97
C GLY A 51 -12.82 -2.69 0.62
N ARG A 52 -12.71 -1.74 1.55
CA ARG A 52 -13.10 -0.33 1.37
C ARG A 52 -12.10 0.61 2.04
N ILE A 53 -11.98 1.81 1.52
CA ILE A 53 -11.13 2.86 2.09
C ILE A 53 -12.02 4.09 2.37
N PRO A 54 -12.13 4.57 3.63
CA PRO A 54 -11.51 4.03 4.85
C PRO A 54 -12.08 2.65 5.24
N VAL A 55 -11.28 1.86 5.94
CA VAL A 55 -11.66 0.50 6.36
C VAL A 55 -12.74 0.58 7.45
N PRO A 56 -13.92 -0.03 7.25
CA PRO A 56 -14.95 -0.08 8.27
C PRO A 56 -14.46 -0.74 9.57
N HIS A 57 -14.93 -0.26 10.73
CA HIS A 57 -14.49 -0.76 12.05
C HIS A 57 -14.72 -2.28 12.22
N ALA A 58 -15.79 -2.82 11.63
CA ALA A 58 -16.15 -4.24 11.70
C ALA A 58 -15.58 -5.09 10.55
N SER A 59 -14.58 -4.58 9.82
CA SER A 59 -13.98 -5.34 8.71
C SER A 59 -13.23 -6.57 9.22
N PRO A 60 -13.30 -7.69 8.50
CA PRO A 60 -12.44 -8.86 8.72
C PRO A 60 -10.96 -8.50 8.86
N LYS A 61 -10.24 -9.18 9.77
CA LYS A 61 -8.82 -8.90 10.07
C LYS A 61 -7.92 -8.96 8.83
N ASN A 62 -8.22 -9.86 7.90
CA ASN A 62 -7.49 -9.99 6.64
C ASN A 62 -7.64 -8.75 5.74
N LEU A 63 -8.83 -8.13 5.67
CA LEU A 63 -9.02 -6.86 4.96
C LEU A 63 -8.31 -5.70 5.65
N VAL A 64 -8.29 -5.68 6.99
CA VAL A 64 -7.53 -4.66 7.73
C VAL A 64 -6.03 -4.82 7.46
N ALA A 65 -5.50 -6.04 7.45
CA ALA A 65 -4.09 -6.30 7.13
C ALA A 65 -3.76 -5.93 5.67
N ALA A 66 -4.56 -6.39 4.71
CA ALA A 66 -4.37 -6.09 3.30
C ALA A 66 -4.39 -4.58 3.01
N ARG A 67 -5.24 -3.81 3.68
CA ARG A 67 -5.25 -2.35 3.58
C ARG A 67 -3.88 -1.74 3.88
N TRP A 68 -3.17 -2.24 4.89
CA TRP A 68 -1.86 -1.73 5.26
C TRP A 68 -0.76 -2.22 4.32
N LEU A 69 -0.88 -3.46 3.85
CA LEU A 69 0.01 -3.96 2.80
C LEU A 69 -0.08 -3.13 1.50
N LEU A 70 -1.23 -2.52 1.18
CA LEU A 70 -1.32 -1.58 0.05
C LEU A 70 -0.42 -0.35 0.22
N GLU A 71 -0.27 0.18 1.44
CA GLU A 71 0.62 1.32 1.69
C GLU A 71 2.08 0.88 1.66
N GLU A 72 2.40 -0.28 2.23
CA GLU A 72 3.75 -0.83 2.16
C GLU A 72 4.14 -1.16 0.70
N LEU A 73 3.20 -1.63 -0.13
CA LEU A 73 3.43 -1.83 -1.56
C LEU A 73 3.80 -0.51 -2.24
N ARG A 74 3.10 0.59 -1.95
CA ARG A 74 3.45 1.90 -2.48
C ARG A 74 4.85 2.33 -2.05
N VAL A 75 5.23 2.12 -0.79
CA VAL A 75 6.60 2.41 -0.32
C VAL A 75 7.62 1.57 -1.10
N SER A 76 7.38 0.26 -1.27
CA SER A 76 8.30 -0.62 -2.01
C SER A 76 8.47 -0.24 -3.48
N LEU A 77 7.44 0.30 -4.12
CA LEU A 77 7.47 0.64 -5.54
C LEU A 77 8.05 2.04 -5.78
N PHE A 78 7.67 3.02 -4.97
CA PHE A 78 8.00 4.43 -5.23
C PHE A 78 9.17 4.95 -4.39
N ALA A 79 9.46 4.34 -3.25
CA ALA A 79 10.40 4.87 -2.26
C ALA A 79 11.17 3.76 -1.50
N GLN A 80 11.82 2.86 -2.25
CA GLN A 80 12.57 1.71 -1.71
C GLN A 80 13.55 2.07 -0.57
N SER A 81 14.19 3.24 -0.65
CA SER A 81 15.15 3.69 0.37
C SER A 81 14.52 3.96 1.74
N LEU A 82 13.21 4.13 1.83
CA LEU A 82 12.50 4.33 3.10
C LEU A 82 12.23 3.02 3.86
N GLY A 83 12.31 1.87 3.17
CA GLY A 83 12.05 0.55 3.73
C GLY A 83 10.58 0.28 4.06
N THR A 84 10.16 -0.98 3.88
CA THR A 84 8.83 -1.43 4.27
C THR A 84 8.84 -2.01 5.68
N SER A 85 7.70 -1.98 6.39
CA SER A 85 7.60 -2.63 7.71
C SER A 85 7.64 -4.16 7.63
N GLU A 86 7.26 -4.70 6.48
CA GLU A 86 7.28 -6.13 6.20
C GLU A 86 7.51 -6.38 4.70
N PRO A 87 8.01 -7.57 4.31
CA PRO A 87 8.13 -7.92 2.91
C PRO A 87 6.76 -7.94 2.21
N VAL A 88 6.59 -7.17 1.13
CA VAL A 88 5.30 -6.97 0.45
C VAL A 88 5.42 -7.19 -1.06
N SER A 89 4.34 -7.66 -1.68
CA SER A 89 4.17 -7.76 -3.14
C SER A 89 2.69 -7.96 -3.47
N LEU A 90 2.29 -7.77 -4.73
CA LEU A 90 0.92 -8.07 -5.18
C LEU A 90 0.49 -9.50 -4.80
N LYS A 91 1.36 -10.49 -5.02
CA LYS A 91 1.09 -11.90 -4.68
C LYS A 91 0.86 -12.11 -3.17
N ARG A 92 1.60 -11.41 -2.31
CA ARG A 92 1.38 -11.49 -0.86
C ARG A 92 0.05 -10.86 -0.45
N ILE A 93 -0.34 -9.75 -1.08
CA ILE A 93 -1.66 -9.13 -0.84
C ILE A 93 -2.78 -10.08 -1.26
N GLN A 94 -2.69 -10.67 -2.45
CA GLN A 94 -3.68 -11.65 -2.91
C GLN A 94 -3.79 -12.84 -1.96
N LYS A 95 -2.65 -13.36 -1.46
CA LYS A 95 -2.65 -14.42 -0.45
C LYS A 95 -3.27 -13.97 0.87
N GLN A 96 -3.07 -12.73 1.29
CA GLN A 96 -3.69 -12.17 2.49
C GLN A 96 -5.21 -12.06 2.35
N LEU A 97 -5.72 -11.91 1.13
CA LEU A 97 -7.15 -11.74 0.82
C LEU A 97 -7.89 -13.06 0.55
N SER A 98 -7.15 -14.13 0.26
CA SER A 98 -7.69 -15.49 0.07
C SER A 98 -7.98 -16.15 1.41
#